data_AF-A0A968XPA9-F1
#
_entry.id   AF-A0A968XPA9-F1
#
_cell.length_a   1.000
_cell.length_b   1.000
_cell.length_c   1.000
_cell.angle_alpha   90.00
_cell.angle_beta   90.00
_cell.angle_gamma   90.00
#
_symmetry.space_group_name_H-M   'P 1'
#
loop_
_entity.id
_entity.type
_entity.pdbx_description
1 polymer ?
#
loop_
_entity_poly.entity_id
_entity_poly.type
_entity_poly.pdbx_seq_one_letter_code
_entity_poly.pdbx_strand_id
1 'polypeptide(L)'
;PYHVLVDDLPGTTHQAYGGLADPTYLIDADGRVAFYSLWTHAPTLHTAIEKLLAQGERGVVSGGLDRTPHLLATMTDGWKNLRKGLPRSFVELELSAPGMASLPFLGWQIRPLLAPLTLRAKPLPPGAKIGLAIGAGLLLAFGLKASSRRR
;
A
#
# COMPACT_ATOMS: atom_id res chain seq x y z
N PRO A 1 5.82 7.97 -20.43
CA PRO A 1 5.31 9.28 -19.97
C PRO A 1 3.86 9.09 -19.51
N TYR A 2 3.40 9.80 -18.48
CA TYR A 2 2.03 9.72 -17.97
C TYR A 2 1.44 11.12 -17.85
N HIS A 3 0.12 11.25 -18.01
CA HIS A 3 -0.58 12.51 -17.83
C HIS A 3 -0.81 12.76 -16.34
N VAL A 4 -0.53 13.99 -15.91
CA VAL A 4 -0.82 14.47 -14.56
C VAL A 4 -1.84 15.59 -14.69
N LEU A 5 -2.97 15.44 -14.01
CA LEU A 5 -3.99 16.46 -13.87
C LEU A 5 -3.98 16.94 -12.42
N VAL A 6 -4.15 18.24 -12.23
CA VAL A 6 -4.26 18.88 -10.91
C VAL A 6 -5.69 19.37 -10.78
N ASP A 7 -6.34 19.02 -9.68
CA ASP A 7 -7.72 19.44 -9.38
C ASP A 7 -7.78 20.94 -9.04
N ASP A 8 -8.99 21.49 -9.00
CA ASP A 8 -9.20 22.85 -8.52
C ASP A 8 -8.95 22.96 -6.99
N LEU A 9 -8.82 24.19 -6.47
CA LEU A 9 -8.59 24.41 -5.04
C LEU A 9 -9.74 23.89 -4.15
N PRO A 10 -11.03 23.97 -4.56
CA PRO A 10 -12.12 23.31 -3.85
C PRO A 10 -12.01 21.77 -3.81
N GLY A 11 -11.25 21.16 -4.71
CA GLY A 11 -11.11 19.72 -4.82
C GLY A 11 -12.34 19.05 -5.43
N THR A 12 -12.96 19.67 -6.44
CA THR A 12 -14.22 19.21 -7.07
C THR A 12 -14.13 17.75 -7.52
N THR A 13 -13.04 17.37 -8.18
CA THR A 13 -12.82 15.98 -8.63
C THR A 13 -12.54 15.07 -7.45
N HIS A 14 -11.68 15.49 -6.52
CA HIS A 14 -11.34 14.74 -5.33
C HIS A 14 -12.60 14.37 -4.51
N GLN A 15 -13.52 15.32 -4.33
CA GLN A 15 -14.80 15.10 -3.65
C GLN A 15 -15.73 14.19 -4.45
N ALA A 16 -15.83 14.38 -5.77
CA ALA A 16 -16.62 13.50 -6.64
C ALA A 16 -16.16 12.04 -6.59
N TYR A 17 -14.86 11.82 -6.34
CA TYR A 17 -14.22 10.52 -6.19
C TYR A 17 -13.94 10.17 -4.71
N GLY A 18 -14.78 10.64 -3.78
CA GLY A 18 -14.85 10.13 -2.41
C GLY A 18 -13.92 10.78 -1.38
N GLY A 19 -13.10 11.74 -1.77
CA GLY A 19 -12.37 12.62 -0.83
C GLY A 19 -11.25 11.95 -0.03
N LEU A 20 -10.75 10.79 -0.46
CA LEU A 20 -9.65 10.08 0.21
C LEU A 20 -8.29 10.53 -0.34
N ALA A 21 -7.26 10.53 0.50
CA ALA A 21 -5.94 11.09 0.17
C ALA A 21 -5.10 10.26 -0.83
N ASP A 22 -5.40 8.97 -1.01
CA ASP A 22 -4.69 8.09 -1.96
C ASP A 22 -5.58 6.94 -2.52
N PRO A 23 -6.76 7.23 -3.09
CA PRO A 23 -7.56 6.25 -3.79
C PRO A 23 -7.05 6.05 -5.23
N THR A 24 -7.24 4.85 -5.76
CA THR A 24 -7.10 4.60 -7.20
C THR A 24 -8.40 4.04 -7.77
N TYR A 25 -8.77 4.55 -8.95
CA TYR A 25 -9.89 4.07 -9.75
C TYR A 25 -9.38 3.46 -11.06
N LEU A 26 -9.87 2.28 -11.40
CA LEU A 26 -9.70 1.67 -12.71
C LEU A 26 -10.99 1.85 -13.50
N ILE A 27 -10.90 2.55 -14.63
CA ILE A 27 -12.02 2.85 -15.51
C ILE A 27 -11.97 1.90 -16.71
N ASP A 28 -13.10 1.31 -17.06
CA ASP A 28 -13.24 0.41 -18.21
C ASP A 28 -13.42 1.16 -19.54
N ALA A 29 -13.44 0.41 -20.65
CA ALA A 29 -13.56 0.98 -22.00
C ALA A 29 -14.88 1.73 -22.25
N ASP A 30 -15.91 1.52 -21.42
CA ASP A 30 -17.21 2.18 -21.52
C ASP A 30 -17.34 3.35 -20.52
N GLY A 31 -16.24 3.73 -19.85
CA GLY A 31 -16.19 4.85 -18.90
C GLY A 31 -16.73 4.53 -17.51
N ARG A 32 -16.91 3.25 -17.16
CA ARG A 32 -17.43 2.81 -15.86
C ARG A 32 -16.30 2.43 -14.92
N VAL A 33 -16.51 2.58 -13.61
CA VAL A 33 -15.55 2.12 -12.61
C VAL A 33 -15.56 0.58 -12.57
N ALA A 34 -14.48 -0.04 -13.02
CA ALA A 34 -14.27 -1.49 -12.98
C ALA A 34 -13.69 -1.96 -11.64
N PHE A 35 -12.89 -1.11 -10.99
CA PHE A 35 -12.26 -1.42 -9.71
C PHE A 35 -11.89 -0.13 -8.96
N TYR A 36 -12.04 -0.16 -7.64
CA TYR A 36 -11.71 0.94 -6.75
C TYR A 36 -10.82 0.43 -5.61
N SER A 37 -9.71 1.12 -5.34
CA SER A 37 -8.83 0.83 -4.21
C SER A 37 -8.82 2.02 -3.27
N LEU A 38 -9.19 1.79 -1.99
CA LEU A 38 -9.19 2.85 -0.96
C LEU A 38 -7.78 3.32 -0.61
N TRP A 39 -6.80 2.43 -0.75
CA TRP A 39 -5.39 2.64 -0.48
C TRP A 39 -4.59 2.10 -1.65
N THR A 40 -4.09 3.00 -2.50
CA THR A 40 -3.37 2.61 -3.71
C THR A 40 -2.30 1.56 -3.43
N HIS A 41 -2.41 0.41 -4.10
CA HIS A 41 -1.44 -0.67 -3.98
C HIS A 41 -1.18 -1.32 -5.34
N ALA A 42 0.02 -1.07 -5.86
CA ALA A 42 0.40 -1.45 -7.22
C ALA A 42 0.21 -2.95 -7.54
N PRO A 43 0.56 -3.91 -6.65
CA PRO A 43 0.29 -5.33 -6.91
C PRO A 43 -1.19 -5.71 -7.03
N THR A 44 -2.06 -5.07 -6.24
CA THR A 44 -3.51 -5.29 -6.33
C THR A 44 -4.02 -4.72 -7.64
N LEU A 45 -3.61 -3.50 -7.98
CA LEU A 45 -3.98 -2.83 -9.24
C LEU A 45 -3.50 -3.59 -10.46
N HIS A 46 -2.26 -4.11 -10.44
CA HIS A 46 -1.74 -4.96 -11.51
C HIS A 46 -2.65 -6.16 -11.75
N THR A 47 -3.10 -6.83 -10.68
CA THR A 47 -4.02 -7.97 -10.80
C THR A 47 -5.38 -7.56 -11.34
N ALA A 48 -5.90 -6.39 -10.94
CA ALA A 48 -7.15 -5.85 -11.45
C ALA A 48 -7.06 -5.51 -12.95
N ILE A 49 -5.98 -4.85 -13.37
CA ILE A 49 -5.71 -4.48 -14.77
C ILE A 49 -5.61 -5.73 -15.64
N GLU A 50 -4.79 -6.72 -15.26
CA GLU A 50 -4.64 -7.96 -16.02
C GLU A 50 -5.98 -8.69 -16.21
N LYS A 51 -6.81 -8.73 -15.17
CA LYS A 51 -8.16 -9.29 -15.28
C LYS A 51 -9.07 -8.48 -16.20
N LEU A 52 -8.99 -7.15 -16.14
CA LEU A 52 -9.80 -6.27 -16.97
C LEU A 52 -9.43 -6.43 -18.45
N LEU A 53 -8.14 -6.52 -18.75
CA LEU A 53 -7.64 -6.81 -20.10
C LEU A 53 -8.11 -8.19 -20.57
N ALA A 54 -8.03 -9.22 -19.72
CA ALA A 54 -8.44 -10.58 -20.06
C ALA A 54 -9.95 -10.73 -20.35
N GLN A 55 -10.79 -9.83 -19.82
CA GLN A 55 -12.23 -9.80 -20.09
C GLN A 55 -12.63 -8.82 -21.22
N GLY A 56 -11.68 -8.35 -22.03
CA GLY A 56 -11.96 -7.44 -23.14
C GLY A 56 -12.25 -6.01 -22.71
N GLU A 57 -11.58 -5.56 -21.64
CA GLU A 57 -11.55 -4.18 -21.15
C GLU A 57 -12.89 -3.65 -20.63
N ARG A 58 -13.84 -4.54 -20.28
CA ARG A 58 -15.20 -4.16 -19.84
C ARG A 58 -15.63 -4.88 -18.58
N GLY A 59 -16.33 -4.16 -17.70
CA GLY A 59 -16.98 -4.74 -16.52
C GLY A 59 -16.12 -4.77 -15.26
N VAL A 60 -16.73 -5.23 -14.16
CA VAL A 60 -16.14 -5.20 -12.81
C VAL A 60 -15.14 -6.34 -12.61
N VAL A 61 -13.97 -6.03 -12.01
CA VAL A 61 -12.92 -7.01 -11.73
C VAL A 61 -12.60 -7.11 -10.24
N SER A 62 -12.09 -8.27 -9.82
CA SER A 62 -11.56 -8.48 -8.46
C SER A 62 -12.53 -8.06 -7.33
N GLY A 63 -13.85 -8.20 -7.55
CA GLY A 63 -14.88 -7.81 -6.59
C GLY A 63 -15.16 -6.30 -6.55
N GLY A 64 -14.55 -5.51 -7.43
CA GLY A 64 -14.82 -4.08 -7.62
C GLY A 64 -14.23 -3.14 -6.57
N LEU A 65 -13.80 -3.65 -5.41
CA LEU A 65 -13.34 -2.83 -4.29
C LEU A 65 -12.24 -3.52 -3.48
N ASP A 66 -11.15 -2.79 -3.22
CA ASP A 66 -10.14 -3.14 -2.22
C ASP A 66 -10.17 -2.15 -1.05
N ARG A 67 -10.50 -2.67 0.14
CA ARG A 67 -10.55 -1.92 1.40
C ARG A 67 -9.32 -2.16 2.28
N THR A 68 -8.37 -2.96 1.81
CA THR A 68 -7.23 -3.40 2.62
C THR A 68 -6.24 -2.25 2.79
N PRO A 69 -5.84 -1.88 4.02
CA PRO A 69 -4.75 -0.94 4.22
C PRO A 69 -3.40 -1.57 3.86
N HIS A 70 -2.66 -0.95 2.94
CA HIS A 70 -1.36 -1.45 2.45
C HIS A 70 -0.17 -0.76 3.13
N LEU A 71 -0.16 -0.77 4.47
CA LEU A 71 0.73 0.06 5.30
C LEU A 71 2.22 -0.27 5.17
N LEU A 72 2.60 -1.49 4.78
CA LEU A 72 4.01 -1.90 4.73
C LEU A 72 4.83 -1.12 3.71
N ALA A 73 4.23 -0.72 2.58
CA ALA A 73 4.89 0.14 1.60
C ALA A 73 5.15 1.54 2.20
N THR A 74 4.15 2.09 2.90
CA THR A 74 4.26 3.36 3.64
C THR A 74 5.32 3.28 4.74
N MET A 75 5.39 2.18 5.49
CA MET A 75 6.45 1.97 6.48
C MET A 75 7.84 1.88 5.84
N THR A 76 7.95 1.33 4.62
CA THR A 76 9.25 1.14 3.95
C THR A 76 9.79 2.44 3.34
N ASP A 77 8.95 3.23 2.66
CA ASP A 77 9.40 4.40 1.88
C ASP A 77 8.84 5.74 2.39
N GLY A 78 7.85 5.74 3.30
CA GLY A 78 7.15 6.95 3.76
C GLY A 78 8.07 7.98 4.43
N TRP A 79 9.16 7.53 5.07
CA TRP A 79 10.15 8.43 5.66
C TRP A 79 10.75 9.43 4.67
N LYS A 80 10.93 9.01 3.42
CA LYS A 80 11.54 9.84 2.36
C LYS A 80 10.81 11.17 2.17
N ASN A 81 9.49 11.16 2.32
CA ASN A 81 8.65 12.34 2.19
C ASN A 81 8.52 13.08 3.52
N LEU A 82 8.31 12.37 4.63
CA LEU A 82 8.23 12.99 5.97
C LEU A 82 9.46 13.81 6.33
N ARG A 83 10.66 13.30 6.03
CA ARG A 83 11.93 14.01 6.34
C ARG A 83 12.06 15.38 5.65
N LYS A 84 11.35 15.60 4.54
CA LYS A 84 11.38 16.88 3.81
C LYS A 84 10.68 17.99 4.60
N GLY A 85 9.72 17.62 5.45
CA GLY A 85 8.97 18.55 6.31
C GLY A 85 9.68 18.94 7.61
N LEU A 86 10.91 18.46 7.85
CA LEU A 86 11.76 18.79 9.00
C LEU A 86 11.07 18.46 10.37
N PRO A 87 11.68 18.69 11.55
CA PRO A 87 11.34 17.92 12.76
C PRO A 87 9.91 18.20 13.27
N ARG A 88 9.31 19.33 12.90
CA ARG A 88 7.93 19.66 13.26
C ARG A 88 6.93 18.70 12.64
N SER A 89 7.11 18.33 11.37
CA SER A 89 6.22 17.36 10.70
C SER A 89 6.28 15.98 11.36
N PHE A 90 7.46 15.61 11.88
CA PHE A 90 7.61 14.37 12.65
C PHE A 90 6.79 14.41 13.94
N VAL A 91 7.02 15.45 14.76
CA VAL A 91 6.39 15.58 16.08
C VAL A 91 4.88 15.71 15.95
N GLU A 92 4.39 16.56 15.04
CA GLU A 92 2.95 16.76 14.85
C GLU A 92 2.25 15.48 14.34
N LEU A 93 2.88 14.75 13.42
CA LEU A 93 2.34 13.47 12.96
C LEU A 93 2.34 12.42 14.07
N GLU A 94 3.41 12.32 14.85
CA GLU A 94 3.48 11.35 15.94
C GLU A 94 2.50 11.68 17.08
N LEU A 95 2.27 12.96 17.36
CA LEU A 95 1.30 13.42 18.36
C LEU A 95 -0.15 13.20 17.91
N SER A 96 -0.45 13.43 16.63
CA SER A 96 -1.80 13.24 16.08
C SER A 96 -2.14 11.78 15.79
N ALA A 97 -1.14 10.98 15.39
CA ALA A 97 -1.28 9.57 15.07
C ALA A 97 -0.03 8.79 15.51
N PRO A 98 0.00 8.27 16.76
CA PRO A 98 1.16 7.55 17.29
C PRO A 98 1.64 6.43 16.38
N GLY A 99 2.95 6.35 16.16
CA GLY A 99 3.61 5.40 15.27
C GLY A 99 3.65 5.82 13.80
N MET A 100 2.87 6.82 13.36
CA MET A 100 2.82 7.20 11.94
C MET A 100 4.05 7.99 11.48
N ALA A 101 4.89 8.51 12.38
CA ALA A 101 6.20 9.04 12.04
C ALA A 101 7.32 8.05 12.40
N SER A 102 7.21 7.42 13.57
CA SER A 102 8.22 6.48 14.08
C SER A 102 8.35 5.19 13.25
N LEU A 103 7.25 4.58 12.81
CA LEU A 103 7.29 3.32 12.06
C LEU A 103 7.89 3.50 10.66
N PRO A 104 7.53 4.54 9.87
CA PRO A 104 8.23 4.83 8.63
C PRO A 104 9.72 5.13 8.82
N PHE A 105 10.09 5.84 9.90
CA PHE A 105 11.50 6.07 10.23
C PHE A 105 12.26 4.77 10.44
N LEU A 106 11.73 3.85 11.26
CA LEU A 106 12.36 2.55 11.52
C LEU A 106 12.37 1.67 10.26
N GLY A 107 11.26 1.62 9.53
CA GLY A 107 11.17 0.86 8.28
C GLY A 107 12.16 1.36 7.22
N TRP A 108 12.43 2.67 7.18
CA TRP A 108 13.47 3.24 6.33
C TRP A 108 14.88 2.76 6.69
N GLN A 109 15.20 2.56 7.98
CA GLN A 109 16.51 2.05 8.41
C GLN A 109 16.77 0.63 7.89
N ILE A 110 15.72 -0.20 7.82
CA ILE A 110 15.80 -1.58 7.30
C ILE A 110 15.28 -1.71 5.86
N ARG A 111 15.15 -0.59 5.14
CA ARG A 111 14.63 -0.52 3.78
C ARG A 111 15.28 -1.50 2.79
N PRO A 112 16.61 -1.74 2.79
CA PRO A 112 17.21 -2.71 1.87
C PRO A 112 16.61 -4.12 1.98
N LEU A 113 16.11 -4.50 3.16
CA LEU A 113 15.46 -5.78 3.40
C LEU A 113 13.97 -5.74 3.06
N LEU A 114 13.29 -4.63 3.36
CA LEU A 114 11.84 -4.50 3.13
C LEU A 114 11.48 -4.21 1.68
N ALA A 115 12.23 -3.33 1.01
CA ALA A 115 11.87 -2.81 -0.31
C ALA A 115 11.65 -3.90 -1.38
N PRO A 116 12.46 -4.97 -1.47
CA PRO A 116 12.20 -6.06 -2.41
C PRO A 116 10.86 -6.77 -2.17
N LEU A 117 10.30 -6.69 -0.96
CA LEU A 117 9.05 -7.32 -0.59
C LEU A 117 7.87 -6.35 -0.67
N THR A 118 8.07 -5.08 -0.30
CA THR A 118 6.98 -4.11 -0.12
C THR A 118 6.83 -3.13 -1.29
N LEU A 119 7.92 -2.79 -1.99
CA LEU A 119 7.92 -1.80 -3.07
C LEU A 119 7.98 -2.48 -4.43
N ARG A 120 6.87 -3.13 -4.81
CA ARG A 120 6.76 -3.88 -6.06
C ARG A 120 5.53 -3.48 -6.86
N ALA A 121 5.66 -3.51 -8.18
CA ALA A 121 4.52 -3.33 -9.08
C ALA A 121 3.71 -4.63 -9.26
N LYS A 122 4.39 -5.77 -9.28
CA LYS A 122 3.77 -7.08 -9.52
C LYS A 122 3.50 -7.83 -8.19
N PRO A 123 2.41 -8.61 -8.11
CA PRO A 123 2.17 -9.49 -6.97
C PRO A 123 3.29 -10.50 -6.79
N LEU A 124 3.48 -10.98 -5.56
CA LEU A 124 4.39 -12.12 -5.34
C LEU A 124 3.85 -13.34 -6.08
N PRO A 125 4.72 -14.15 -6.69
CA PRO A 125 4.31 -15.46 -7.15
C PRO A 125 3.80 -16.28 -5.94
N PRO A 126 2.82 -17.18 -6.15
CA PRO A 126 2.23 -17.96 -5.05
C PRO A 126 3.25 -18.67 -4.17
N GLY A 127 4.31 -19.25 -4.78
CA GLY A 127 5.38 -19.92 -4.04
C GLY A 127 6.14 -19.01 -3.07
N ALA A 128 6.39 -17.75 -3.45
CA ALA A 128 7.05 -16.79 -2.57
C ALA A 128 6.15 -16.37 -1.40
N LYS A 129 4.84 -16.25 -1.62
CA LYS A 129 3.87 -15.97 -0.53
C LYS A 129 3.87 -17.10 0.50
N ILE A 130 3.84 -18.35 0.04
CA ILE A 130 3.87 -19.54 0.90
C ILE A 130 5.19 -19.58 1.68
N GLY A 131 6.32 -19.39 1.01
CA GLY A 131 7.64 -19.37 1.66
C GLY A 131 7.73 -18.33 2.78
N LEU A 132 7.24 -17.10 2.53
CA LEU A 132 7.19 -16.05 3.56
C LEU A 132 6.27 -16.41 4.73
N ALA A 133 5.09 -16.98 4.45
CA ALA A 133 4.15 -17.38 5.50
C ALA A 133 4.75 -18.45 6.42
N ILE A 134 5.42 -19.46 5.84
CA ILE A 134 6.11 -20.52 6.58
C ILE A 134 7.26 -19.91 7.41
N GLY A 135 8.10 -19.08 6.78
CA GLY A 135 9.23 -18.44 7.47
C GLY A 135 8.80 -17.58 8.65
N ALA A 136 7.74 -16.79 8.49
CA ALA A 136 7.17 -15.98 9.57
C ALA A 136 6.59 -16.84 10.70
N GLY A 137 5.87 -17.92 10.36
CA GLY A 137 5.33 -18.86 11.34
C GLY A 137 6.44 -19.54 12.17
N LEU A 138 7.54 -19.95 11.53
CA LEU A 138 8.69 -20.52 12.22
C LEU A 138 9.35 -19.51 13.16
N LEU A 139 9.60 -18.28 12.72
CA LEU A 139 10.21 -17.23 13.56
C LEU A 139 9.37 -16.94 14.81
N LEU A 140 8.04 -16.85 14.68
CA LEU A 140 7.13 -16.67 15.81
C LEU A 140 7.19 -17.87 16.78
N ALA A 141 7.18 -19.09 16.26
CA ALA A 141 7.27 -20.29 17.08
C ALA A 141 8.59 -20.38 17.87
N PHE A 142 9.72 -20.07 17.23
CA PHE A 142 11.03 -20.04 17.90
C PHE A 142 11.16 -18.88 18.90
N GLY A 143 10.62 -17.70 18.59
CA GLY A 143 10.59 -16.55 19.49
C GLY A 143 9.78 -16.81 20.76
N LEU A 144 8.59 -17.40 20.63
CA LEU A 144 7.75 -17.79 21.77
C LEU A 144 8.44 -18.86 22.64
N LYS A 145 9.10 -19.84 22.03
CA LYS A 145 9.86 -20.88 22.74
C LYS A 145 11.10 -20.34 23.46
N ALA A 146 11.75 -19.32 22.92
CA ALA A 146 12.87 -18.64 23.57
C ALA A 146 12.41 -17.77 24.75
N SER A 147 11.24 -17.13 24.64
CA SER A 147 10.60 -16.35 25.72
C SER A 147 10.15 -17.25 26.88
N SER A 148 9.62 -18.44 26.59
CA SER A 148 9.14 -19.37 27.63
C SER A 148 10.27 -20.06 28.41
N ARG A 149 11.52 -20.02 27.92
CA ARG A 149 12.71 -20.57 28.59
C ARG A 149 13.45 -19.55 29.46
N ARG A 150 13.06 -18.27 29.43
CA ARG A 150 13.65 -17.17 30.22
C ARG A 150 12.79 -16.74 31.42
N ARG A 151 11.67 -17.43 31.68
CA ARG A 151 10.88 -17.34 32.91
C ARG A 151 11.09 -18.60 33.72
#